data_AF-J9G8A3-F1
#
_entry.id   AF-J9G8A3-F1
#
_cell.length_a   1.000
_cell.length_b   1.000
_cell.length_c   1.000
_cell.angle_alpha   90.00
_cell.angle_beta   90.00
_cell.angle_gamma   90.00
#
_symmetry.space_group_name_H-M   'P 1'
#
loop_
_entity.id
_entity.type
_entity.pdbx_description
1 polymer ?
#
loop_
_entity_poly.entity_id
_entity_poly.type
_entity_poly.pdbx_seq_one_letter_code
_entity_poly.pdbx_strand_id
1 'polypeptide(L)' 'MVVVAHRLSTVKNADQIIVVDGGKIVETGNHASLIEKKGAYYNLVKNQLELGN' A
#
# COMPACT_ATOMS: atom_id res chain seq x y z
N MET A 1 -8.85 9.75 10.07
CA MET A 1 -9.82 8.71 9.64
C MET A 1 -9.05 7.42 9.44
N VAL A 2 -9.54 6.30 9.94
CA VAL A 2 -8.88 4.99 9.75
C VAL A 2 -9.69 4.20 8.74
N VAL A 3 -9.05 3.73 7.67
CA VAL A 3 -9.71 2.95 6.61
C VAL A 3 -8.90 1.69 6.36
N VAL A 4 -9.59 0.55 6.33
CA VAL A 4 -9.03 -0.73 5.87
C VAL A 4 -9.56 -0.97 4.47
N ALA A 5 -8.68 -1.02 3.48
CA ALA A 5 -9.09 -1.22 2.09
C ALA A 5 -8.08 -2.07 1.33
N HIS A 6 -8.60 -2.88 0.41
CA HIS A 6 -7.80 -3.67 -0.53
C HIS A 6 -7.51 -2.92 -1.84
N ARG A 7 -8.13 -1.74 -2.06
CA ARG A 7 -7.93 -0.92 -3.26
C ARG A 7 -6.94 0.20 -3.01
N LEU A 8 -5.95 0.34 -3.89
CA LEU A 8 -4.94 1.40 -3.81
C LEU A 8 -5.54 2.80 -3.87
N SER A 9 -6.56 3.00 -4.70
CA SER A 9 -7.23 4.30 -4.84
C SER A 9 -7.80 4.83 -3.52
N THR A 10 -8.12 3.95 -2.58
CA THR A 10 -8.61 4.32 -1.24
C THR A 10 -7.48 4.65 -0.27
N VAL A 11 -6.31 4.01 -0.39
CA VAL A 11 -5.19 4.18 0.56
C VAL A 11 -4.11 5.15 0.09
N LYS A 12 -4.08 5.53 -1.20
CA LYS A 12 -3.05 6.39 -1.79
C LYS A 12 -2.93 7.77 -1.12
N ASN A 13 -4.05 8.33 -0.67
CA ASN A 13 -4.11 9.66 -0.06
C ASN A 13 -4.03 9.63 1.47
N ALA A 14 -3.74 8.47 2.08
CA ALA A 14 -3.62 8.38 3.52
C ALA A 14 -2.30 9.00 4.00
N ASP A 15 -2.36 9.72 5.12
CA ASP A 15 -1.18 10.29 5.79
C ASP A 15 -0.19 9.19 6.23
N GLN A 16 -0.74 8.03 6.61
CA GLN A 16 0.00 6.84 6.99
C GLN A 16 -0.69 5.58 6.46
N ILE A 17 0.10 4.71 5.85
CA ILE A 17 -0.29 3.42 5.30
C ILE A 17 0.42 2.34 6.11
N ILE A 18 -0.33 1.30 6.48
CA ILE A 18 0.17 0.13 7.20
C ILE A 18 -0.12 -1.09 6.33
N VAL A 19 0.94 -1.79 5.93
CA VAL A 19 0.82 -3.04 5.18
C VAL A 19 0.85 -4.19 6.16
N VAL A 20 -0.19 -5.01 6.10
CA VAL A 20 -0.33 -6.21 6.92
C VAL A 20 -0.23 -7.43 6.01
N ASP A 21 0.65 -8.34 6.37
CA ASP A 21 0.82 -9.63 5.70
C ASP A 21 0.89 -10.74 6.76
N GLY A 22 0.16 -11.83 6.55
CA GLY A 22 0.11 -12.95 7.50
C GLY A 22 -0.31 -12.56 8.94
N GLY A 23 -1.10 -11.50 9.10
CA GLY A 23 -1.51 -10.98 10.41
C GLY A 23 -0.44 -10.15 11.14
N LYS A 24 0.67 -9.80 10.47
CA LYS A 24 1.74 -8.96 11.01
C LYS A 24 1.92 -7.71 10.17
N ILE A 25 2.33 -6.62 10.82
CA ILE A 25 2.70 -5.38 10.14
C ILE A 25 4.06 -5.60 9.50
N VAL A 26 4.12 -5.57 8.17
CA VAL A 26 5.37 -5.74 7.41
C VAL A 26 5.95 -4.42 6.96
N GLU A 27 5.12 -3.40 6.71
CA GLU A 27 5.58 -2.07 6.34
C GLU A 27 4.68 -0.96 6.90
N THR A 28 5.29 0.18 7.20
CA THR A 28 4.59 1.41 7.59
C THR A 28 5.25 2.63 6.94
N GLY A 29 4.44 3.61 6.57
CA GLY A 29 4.91 4.86 5.97
C GLY A 29 3.83 5.53 5.13
N ASN A 30 4.17 6.61 4.44
CA ASN A 30 3.28 7.21 3.45
C ASN A 30 3.50 6.56 2.07
N HIS A 31 2.65 6.90 1.09
CA HIS A 31 2.74 6.36 -0.27
C HIS A 31 4.13 6.52 -0.90
N ALA A 32 4.74 7.72 -0.82
CA ALA A 32 6.03 7.99 -1.44
C ALA A 32 7.15 7.13 -0.84
N SER A 33 7.24 7.08 0.50
CA SER A 33 8.26 6.30 1.21
C SER A 33 8.11 4.80 0.97
N LEU A 34 6.88 4.29 0.89
CA LEU A 34 6.63 2.86 0.64
C LEU A 34 6.90 2.45 -0.82
N ILE A 35 6.66 3.35 -1.77
CA ILE A 35 7.04 3.12 -3.18
C ILE A 35 8.55 3.09 -3.33
N GLU A 36 9.28 3.99 -2.67
CA GLU A 36 10.74 4.03 -2.72
C GLU A 36 11.39 2.76 -2.14
N LYS A 37 10.81 2.22 -1.06
CA LYS A 37 11.25 0.95 -0.45
C LYS A 37 11.15 -0.26 -1.38
N LYS A 38 10.32 -0.18 -2.44
CA LYS A 38 10.05 -1.30 -3.37
C LYS A 38 9.68 -2.61 -2.66
N GLY A 39 8.97 -2.50 -1.53
CA GLY A 39 8.56 -3.62 -0.67
C GLY A 39 7.24 -4.27 -1.08
N ALA A 40 6.54 -4.84 -0.11
CA ALA A 40 5.24 -5.46 -0.29
C ALA A 40 4.20 -4.46 -0.82
N TYR A 41 4.20 -3.23 -0.30
CA TYR A 41 3.32 -2.16 -0.80
C TYR A 41 3.52 -1.90 -2.29
N TYR A 42 4.78 -1.81 -2.73
CA TYR A 42 5.13 -1.55 -4.12
C TYR A 42 4.63 -2.66 -5.05
N ASN A 43 4.80 -3.92 -4.64
CA ASN A 43 4.30 -5.05 -5.43
C ASN A 43 2.77 -5.04 -5.55
N LEU A 44 2.05 -4.71 -4.47
CA LEU A 44 0.60 -4.54 -4.50
C LEU A 44 0.17 -3.44 -5.45
N VAL A 45 0.85 -2.28 -5.41
CA VAL A 45 0.60 -1.13 -6.29
C VAL A 45 0.86 -1.50 -7.75
N LYS A 46 1.99 -2.13 -8.02
CA LYS A 46 2.39 -2.56 -9.36
C LYS A 46 1.35 -3.50 -9.96
N ASN A 47 0.95 -4.53 -9.22
CA ASN A 47 -0.07 -5.50 -9.66
C ASN A 47 -1.41 -4.80 -9.95
N GLN A 48 -1.80 -3.80 -9.16
CA GLN A 48 -3.04 -3.06 -9.41
C GLN A 48 -2.98 -2.12 -10.63
N LEU A 49 -1.80 -1.61 -10.98
CA LEU A 49 -1.58 -0.80 -12.19
C LEU A 49 -1.54 -1.69 -13.44
N GLU A 50 -0.94 -2.89 -13.35
CA GLU A 50 -0.84 -3.84 -14.47
C GLU A 50 -2.20 -4.48 -14.82
N LEU A 51 -3.12 -4.60 -13.85
CA LEU A 51 -4.50 -5.08 -14.07
C LEU A 51 -5.45 -4.01 -14.64
N GLY A 52 -4.95 -2.79 -14.90
CA GLY A 52 -5.73 -1.65 -15.40
C GLY A 52 -5.65 -1.42 -16.91
N ASN A 53 -5.07 -2.35 -17.68
CA ASN A 53 -4.91 -2.25 -19.14
C ASN A 53 -5.60 -3.41 -19.87
#